data_AF-K2F7T3-F1
#
_entry.id   AF-K2F7T3-F1
#
_cell.length_a   1.000
_cell.length_b   1.000
_cell.length_c   1.000
_cell.angle_alpha   90.00
_cell.angle_beta   90.00
_cell.angle_gamma   90.00
#
_symmetry.space_group_name_H-M   'P 1'
#
loop_
_entity.id
_entity.type
_entity.pdbx_description
1 polymer ?
#
loop_
_entity_poly.entity_id
_entity_poly.type
_entity_poly.pdbx_seq_one_letter_code
_entity_poly.pdbx_strand_id
1 'polypeptide(L)'
;MKRGLFQYIADLWYGATKYPFGGLKPKVVLGYFSSCEVGYNQKLFFDELRSQGFKRTIWQLIFPGQIAGLIKNIPRQSNGTNEYHIRFYNDGTIDCELEIARFDRLHWVGPRQRGVETLEKLIDESATIKCIETREKIKKLFGDKPYSENCLRSV
;
A
#
# COMPACT_ATOMS: atom_id res chain seq x y z
N MET A 1 15.91 13.53 -17.30
CA MET A 1 15.09 14.36 -18.20
C MET A 1 14.05 15.09 -17.35
N LYS A 2 14.12 16.42 -17.20
CA LYS A 2 13.14 17.17 -16.38
C LYS A 2 11.79 17.15 -17.10
N ARG A 3 10.79 16.44 -16.55
CA ARG A 3 9.40 16.53 -17.03
C ARG A 3 8.94 17.98 -16.91
N GLY A 4 8.35 18.53 -17.98
CA GLY A 4 7.85 19.91 -17.97
C GLY A 4 6.68 20.10 -17.01
N LEU A 5 6.45 21.31 -16.52
CA LEU A 5 5.36 21.64 -15.59
C LEU A 5 3.98 21.18 -16.09
N PHE A 6 3.73 21.28 -17.40
CA PHE A 6 2.49 20.81 -18.03
C PHE A 6 2.33 19.29 -17.98
N GLN A 7 3.41 18.52 -18.19
CA GLN A 7 3.38 17.07 -18.06
C GLN A 7 3.11 16.65 -16.62
N TYR A 8 3.70 17.37 -15.66
CA TYR A 8 3.46 17.17 -14.24
C TYR A 8 1.97 17.40 -13.86
N ILE A 9 1.36 18.50 -14.31
CA ILE A 9 -0.06 18.79 -14.04
C ILE A 9 -0.97 17.74 -14.69
N ALA A 10 -0.66 17.29 -15.90
CA ALA A 10 -1.45 16.26 -16.57
C ALA A 10 -1.30 14.88 -15.92
N ASP A 11 -0.10 14.53 -15.42
CA ASP A 11 0.12 13.30 -14.63
C ASP A 11 -0.63 13.34 -13.30
N LEU A 12 -0.64 14.50 -12.63
CA LEU A 12 -1.39 14.74 -11.39
C LEU A 12 -2.89 14.52 -11.60
N TRP A 13 -3.47 15.14 -12.63
CA TRP A 13 -4.89 15.00 -12.96
C TRP A 13 -5.25 13.57 -13.35
N TYR A 14 -4.44 12.93 -14.18
CA TYR A 14 -4.67 11.55 -14.60
C TYR A 14 -4.62 10.58 -13.42
N GLY A 15 -3.59 10.65 -12.57
CA GLY A 15 -3.47 9.81 -11.38
C GLY A 15 -4.59 10.03 -10.37
N ALA A 16 -4.95 11.29 -10.10
CA ALA A 16 -5.99 11.65 -9.14
C ALA A 16 -7.41 11.26 -9.58
N THR A 17 -7.65 11.09 -10.88
CA THR A 17 -8.97 10.75 -11.42
C THR A 17 -9.11 9.27 -11.79
N LYS A 18 -8.00 8.54 -11.95
CA LYS A 18 -8.03 7.13 -12.36
C LYS A 18 -8.64 6.20 -11.31
N TYR A 19 -8.43 6.51 -10.02
CA TYR A 19 -8.96 5.71 -8.91
C TYR A 19 -9.53 6.61 -7.82
N PRO A 20 -10.57 6.17 -7.10
CA PRO A 20 -11.12 6.94 -5.99
C PRO A 20 -10.15 6.96 -4.80
N PHE A 21 -10.17 8.04 -4.02
CA PHE A 21 -9.49 8.08 -2.73
C PHE A 21 -10.34 7.40 -1.64
N GLY A 22 -9.71 6.99 -0.54
CA GLY A 22 -10.33 6.26 0.57
C GLY A 22 -11.57 6.94 1.17
N GLY A 23 -11.66 8.27 1.16
CA GLY A 23 -12.84 9.00 1.62
C GLY A 23 -14.13 8.65 0.83
N LEU A 24 -14.01 8.23 -0.43
CA LEU A 24 -15.14 7.75 -1.24
C LEU A 24 -15.43 6.25 -1.05
N LYS A 25 -14.58 5.54 -0.29
CA LYS A 25 -14.67 4.09 -0.06
C LYS A 25 -14.46 3.77 1.43
N PRO A 26 -15.35 4.24 2.33
CA PRO A 26 -15.18 4.09 3.78
C PRO A 26 -15.08 2.63 4.23
N LYS A 27 -15.74 1.69 3.53
CA LYS A 27 -15.63 0.25 3.82
C LYS A 27 -14.20 -0.27 3.67
N VAL A 28 -13.46 0.20 2.66
CA VAL A 28 -12.06 -0.18 2.44
C VAL A 28 -11.15 0.46 3.49
N VAL A 29 -11.43 1.71 3.89
CA VAL A 29 -10.67 2.38 4.96
C VAL A 29 -10.84 1.65 6.29
N LEU A 30 -12.05 1.20 6.62
CA LEU A 30 -12.31 0.42 7.83
C LEU A 30 -11.60 -0.95 7.79
N GLY A 31 -11.51 -1.54 6.60
CA GLY A 31 -10.95 -2.86 6.37
C GLY A 31 -11.99 -3.95 6.59
N TYR A 32 -12.27 -4.73 5.55
CA TYR A 32 -13.23 -5.84 5.63
C TYR A 32 -12.59 -7.10 5.07
N PHE A 33 -12.35 -8.07 5.94
CA PHE A 33 -11.71 -9.33 5.60
C PHE A 33 -12.74 -10.45 5.55
N SER A 34 -12.58 -11.39 4.61
CA SER A 34 -13.44 -12.57 4.53
C SER A 34 -13.22 -13.49 5.74
N SER A 35 -14.20 -14.33 6.05
CA SER A 35 -14.13 -15.31 7.15
C SER A 35 -13.38 -16.59 6.79
N CYS A 36 -12.83 -16.71 5.57
CA CYS A 36 -12.02 -17.86 5.19
C CYS A 36 -10.59 -17.75 5.74
N GLU A 37 -9.80 -18.82 5.63
CA GLU A 37 -8.42 -18.87 6.14
C GLU A 37 -7.56 -17.70 5.60
N VAL A 38 -7.68 -17.38 4.31
CA VAL A 38 -6.95 -16.27 3.69
C VAL A 38 -7.33 -14.94 4.33
N GLY A 39 -8.63 -14.65 4.47
CA GLY A 39 -9.09 -13.41 5.09
C GLY A 39 -8.71 -13.32 6.57
N TYR A 40 -8.71 -14.44 7.29
CA TYR A 40 -8.21 -14.52 8.66
C TYR A 40 -6.72 -14.16 8.75
N ASN A 41 -5.89 -14.74 7.88
CA ASN A 41 -4.45 -14.45 7.83
C ASN A 41 -4.17 -12.98 7.46
N GLN A 42 -4.90 -12.43 6.48
CA GLN A 42 -4.82 -11.01 6.13
C GLN A 42 -5.20 -10.12 7.32
N LYS A 43 -6.28 -10.45 8.04
CA LYS A 43 -6.72 -9.69 9.23
C LYS A 43 -5.68 -9.74 10.34
N LEU A 44 -5.11 -10.92 10.62
CA LEU A 44 -4.04 -11.06 11.63
C LEU A 44 -2.86 -10.14 11.30
N PHE A 45 -2.39 -10.16 10.06
CA PHE A 45 -1.29 -9.31 9.65
C PHE A 45 -1.64 -7.83 9.65
N PHE A 46 -2.86 -7.47 9.25
CA PHE A 46 -3.36 -6.10 9.35
C PHE A 46 -3.34 -5.57 10.79
N ASP A 47 -3.79 -6.38 11.75
CA ASP A 47 -3.80 -5.99 13.16
C ASP A 47 -2.36 -5.91 13.74
N GLU A 48 -1.46 -6.79 13.32
CA GLU A 48 -0.03 -6.71 13.63
C GLU A 48 0.59 -5.41 13.09
N LEU A 49 0.38 -5.07 11.82
CA LEU A 49 0.91 -3.83 11.25
C LEU A 49 0.40 -2.60 12.01
N ARG A 50 -0.87 -2.61 12.44
CA ARG A 50 -1.40 -1.54 13.29
C ARG A 50 -0.68 -1.43 14.63
N SER A 51 -0.32 -2.55 15.25
CA SER A 51 0.48 -2.55 16.50
C SER A 51 1.89 -1.98 16.26
N GLN A 52 2.44 -2.19 15.06
CA GLN A 52 3.71 -1.62 14.60
C GLN A 52 3.61 -0.15 14.15
N GLY A 53 2.47 0.51 14.38
CA GLY A 53 2.29 1.95 14.14
C GLY A 53 1.79 2.33 12.75
N PHE A 54 1.40 1.36 11.92
CA PHE A 54 0.68 1.65 10.67
C PHE A 54 -0.73 2.18 10.95
N LYS A 55 -1.21 3.09 10.12
CA LYS A 55 -2.48 3.80 10.30
C LYS A 55 -3.38 3.64 9.09
N ARG A 56 -4.69 3.61 9.34
CA ARG A 56 -5.70 3.79 8.29
C ARG A 56 -5.64 5.22 7.78
N THR A 57 -6.09 5.42 6.55
CA THR A 57 -6.13 6.74 5.95
C THR A 57 -7.21 6.84 4.89
N ILE A 58 -7.80 8.03 4.78
CA ILE A 58 -8.76 8.35 3.71
C ILE A 58 -8.08 8.87 2.45
N TRP A 59 -6.79 9.20 2.52
CA TRP A 59 -6.06 9.88 1.44
C TRP A 59 -5.32 8.93 0.49
N GLN A 60 -5.36 7.64 0.75
CA GLN A 60 -4.78 6.65 -0.16
C GLN A 60 -5.74 6.42 -1.33
N LEU A 61 -5.20 6.25 -2.54
CA LEU A 61 -5.95 5.71 -3.66
C LEU A 61 -6.40 4.28 -3.38
N ILE A 62 -7.62 3.98 -3.80
CA ILE A 62 -8.25 2.67 -3.63
C ILE A 62 -8.30 1.96 -4.98
N PHE A 63 -7.53 0.89 -5.08
CA PHE A 63 -7.40 0.13 -6.31
C PHE A 63 -8.47 -0.96 -6.46
N PRO A 64 -8.70 -1.49 -7.68
CA PRO A 64 -9.64 -2.56 -7.92
C PRO A 64 -9.34 -3.78 -7.03
N GLY A 65 -10.38 -4.30 -6.37
CA GLY A 65 -10.28 -5.45 -5.47
C GLY A 65 -9.69 -5.14 -4.09
N GLN A 66 -9.25 -3.90 -3.82
CA GLN A 66 -8.69 -3.54 -2.51
C GLN A 66 -9.78 -3.59 -1.43
N ILE A 67 -9.51 -4.31 -0.35
CA ILE A 67 -10.41 -4.52 0.80
C ILE A 67 -9.95 -3.81 2.08
N ALA A 68 -8.65 -3.51 2.18
CA ALA A 68 -8.07 -2.72 3.27
C ALA A 68 -6.81 -1.97 2.81
N GLY A 69 -6.40 -0.96 3.57
CA GLY A 69 -5.16 -0.22 3.32
C GLY A 69 -4.60 0.40 4.60
N LEU A 70 -3.27 0.43 4.68
CA LEU A 70 -2.52 0.99 5.80
C LEU A 70 -1.33 1.80 5.28
N ILE A 71 -1.00 2.89 5.99
CA ILE A 71 0.17 3.71 5.71
C ILE A 71 1.06 3.87 6.93
N LYS A 72 2.35 4.07 6.70
CA LYS A 72 3.31 4.44 7.77
C LYS A 72 4.36 5.39 7.21
N ASN A 73 4.50 6.55 7.85
CA ASN A 73 5.60 7.47 7.56
C ASN A 73 6.93 6.84 7.99
N ILE A 74 7.95 6.99 7.16
CA ILE A 74 9.32 6.54 7.44
C ILE A 74 10.31 7.69 7.21
N PRO A 75 11.53 7.60 7.76
CA PRO A 75 12.60 8.53 7.41
C PRO A 75 12.80 8.58 5.89
N ARG A 76 13.09 9.78 5.38
CA ARG A 76 13.29 9.97 3.95
C ARG A 76 14.51 9.18 3.49
N GLN A 77 14.30 8.31 2.51
CA GLN A 77 15.35 7.51 1.89
C GLN A 77 16.12 8.32 0.81
N SER A 78 17.23 7.79 0.33
CA SER A 78 18.08 8.42 -0.70
C SER A 78 17.34 8.68 -2.02
N ASN A 79 16.34 7.85 -2.34
CA ASN A 79 15.46 8.00 -3.51
C ASN A 79 14.30 9.00 -3.28
N GLY A 80 14.19 9.58 -2.09
CA GLY A 80 13.15 10.54 -1.72
C GLY A 80 11.86 9.95 -1.15
N THR A 81 11.67 8.63 -1.17
CA THR A 81 10.51 7.94 -0.57
C THR A 81 10.50 8.10 0.95
N ASN A 82 9.31 8.21 1.53
CA ASN A 82 9.15 8.44 2.98
C ASN A 82 7.80 7.96 3.53
N GLU A 83 7.06 7.13 2.79
CA GLU A 83 5.80 6.53 3.25
C GLU A 83 5.66 5.10 2.71
N TYR A 84 5.34 4.16 3.60
CA TYR A 84 4.88 2.82 3.20
C TYR A 84 3.38 2.85 2.95
N HIS A 85 2.96 2.17 1.89
CA HIS A 85 1.57 1.97 1.51
C HIS A 85 1.32 0.46 1.38
N ILE A 86 0.62 -0.12 2.35
CA ILE A 86 0.24 -1.53 2.34
C ILE A 86 -1.22 -1.66 1.94
N ARG A 87 -1.51 -2.54 0.98
CA ARG A 87 -2.84 -2.79 0.44
C ARG A 87 -3.17 -4.27 0.54
N PHE A 88 -4.41 -4.55 0.91
CA PHE A 88 -4.96 -5.91 0.98
C PHE A 88 -6.03 -6.05 -0.08
N TYR A 89 -6.05 -7.17 -0.80
CA TYR A 89 -6.98 -7.43 -1.89
C TYR A 89 -7.88 -8.64 -1.59
N ASN A 90 -9.05 -8.67 -2.22
CA ASN A 90 -10.05 -9.72 -2.07
C ASN A 90 -9.64 -11.09 -2.63
N ASP A 91 -8.65 -11.12 -3.51
CA ASP A 91 -8.03 -12.35 -4.03
C ASP A 91 -6.95 -12.93 -3.10
N GLY A 92 -6.72 -12.28 -1.96
CA GLY A 92 -5.74 -12.69 -0.96
C GLY A 92 -4.43 -11.93 -1.03
N THR A 93 -4.12 -11.22 -2.11
CA THR A 93 -2.83 -10.52 -2.23
C THR A 93 -2.67 -9.43 -1.17
N ILE A 94 -1.45 -9.32 -0.62
CA ILE A 94 -0.99 -8.24 0.23
C ILE A 94 0.20 -7.59 -0.47
N ASP A 95 0.05 -6.31 -0.78
CA ASP A 95 0.97 -5.53 -1.60
C ASP A 95 1.53 -4.39 -0.77
N CYS A 96 2.79 -4.04 -1.01
CA CYS A 96 3.48 -2.96 -0.32
C CYS A 96 4.24 -2.10 -1.31
N GLU A 97 4.05 -0.80 -1.19
CA GLU A 97 4.75 0.18 -2.00
C GLU A 97 5.41 1.22 -1.10
N LEU A 98 6.65 1.57 -1.46
CA LEU A 98 7.33 2.75 -0.92
C LEU A 98 7.05 3.90 -1.86
N GLU A 99 6.36 4.91 -1.35
CA GLU A 99 6.02 6.12 -2.09
C GLU A 99 6.66 7.35 -1.43
N ILE A 100 6.83 8.42 -2.20
CA ILE A 100 7.01 9.75 -1.61
C ILE A 100 5.69 10.10 -0.91
N ALA A 101 5.73 10.72 0.26
CA ALA A 101 4.56 11.03 1.07
C ALA A 101 3.54 11.89 0.32
N ARG A 102 2.27 11.64 0.60
CA ARG A 102 1.10 12.16 -0.15
C ARG A 102 0.97 13.68 -0.28
N PHE A 103 1.63 14.44 0.60
CA PHE A 103 1.62 15.90 0.57
C PHE A 103 2.88 16.51 -0.06
N ASP A 104 3.83 15.69 -0.50
CA ASP A 104 4.98 16.16 -1.27
C ASP A 104 4.54 16.42 -2.73
N ARG A 105 5.06 17.50 -3.31
CA ARG A 105 4.84 17.86 -4.72
C ARG A 105 5.34 16.76 -5.67
N LEU A 106 6.20 15.86 -5.22
CA LEU A 106 6.69 14.75 -6.02
C LEU A 106 5.90 13.45 -5.79
N HIS A 107 4.87 13.41 -4.95
CA HIS A 107 4.11 12.17 -4.65
C HIS A 107 3.70 11.38 -5.90
N TRP A 108 3.22 12.08 -6.93
CA TRP A 108 2.66 11.46 -8.12
C TRP A 108 3.70 10.99 -9.14
N VAL A 109 4.84 11.68 -9.20
CA VAL A 109 5.94 11.47 -10.16
C VAL A 109 7.18 10.84 -9.55
N GLY A 110 7.17 10.65 -8.23
CA GLY A 110 8.26 10.08 -7.46
C GLY A 110 8.46 8.59 -7.76
N PRO A 111 9.62 8.04 -7.41
CA PRO A 111 9.85 6.61 -7.51
C PRO A 111 8.84 5.87 -6.64
N ARG A 112 8.27 4.81 -7.20
CA ARG A 112 7.50 3.82 -6.47
C ARG A 112 8.32 2.55 -6.44
N GLN A 113 8.62 2.05 -5.26
CA GLN A 113 9.37 0.81 -5.11
C GLN A 113 8.47 -0.25 -4.51
N ARG A 114 8.59 -1.46 -5.06
CA ARG A 114 7.93 -2.64 -4.53
C ARG A 114 8.54 -3.00 -3.17
N GLY A 115 7.68 -3.35 -2.24
CA GLY A 115 8.02 -3.50 -0.83
C GLY A 115 7.77 -4.91 -0.29
N VAL A 116 7.76 -5.96 -1.13
CA VAL A 116 7.56 -7.35 -0.67
C VAL A 116 8.60 -7.72 0.40
N GLU A 117 9.87 -7.41 0.18
CA GLU A 117 10.95 -7.60 1.18
C GLU A 117 10.66 -6.85 2.50
N THR A 118 9.98 -5.70 2.41
CA THR A 118 9.54 -4.95 3.59
C THR A 118 8.43 -5.71 4.33
N LEU A 119 7.48 -6.31 3.62
CA LEU A 119 6.44 -7.15 4.25
C LEU A 119 7.04 -8.36 4.97
N GLU A 120 8.01 -9.02 4.36
CA GLU A 120 8.74 -10.15 4.95
C GLU A 120 9.44 -9.74 6.25
N LYS A 121 10.16 -8.61 6.22
CA LYS A 121 10.78 -8.08 7.43
C LYS A 121 9.76 -7.77 8.53
N LEU A 122 8.65 -7.09 8.18
CA LEU A 122 7.62 -6.69 9.15
C LEU A 122 6.93 -7.89 9.82
N ILE A 123 6.75 -9.00 9.08
CA ILE A 123 6.17 -10.22 9.67
C ILE A 123 7.19 -11.00 10.49
N ASP A 124 8.47 -10.99 10.11
CA ASP A 124 9.52 -11.66 10.89
C ASP A 124 9.77 -10.94 12.22
N GLU A 125 9.63 -9.61 12.23
CA GLU A 125 9.67 -8.75 13.42
C GLU A 125 8.35 -8.78 14.23
N SER A 126 7.34 -9.57 13.81
CA SER A 126 6.03 -9.60 14.48
C SER A 126 6.14 -10.00 15.94
N ALA A 127 5.53 -9.19 16.82
CA ALA A 127 5.45 -9.47 18.24
C ALA A 127 4.26 -10.38 18.60
N THR A 128 3.15 -10.28 17.85
CA THR A 128 1.90 -10.99 18.18
C THR A 128 1.74 -12.31 17.43
N ILE A 129 2.23 -12.41 16.20
CA ILE A 129 2.14 -13.62 15.36
C ILE A 129 3.38 -14.48 15.64
N LYS A 130 3.35 -15.29 16.70
CA LYS A 130 4.51 -16.11 17.10
C LYS A 130 4.64 -17.43 16.35
N CYS A 131 3.52 -17.95 15.82
CA CYS A 131 3.52 -19.24 15.11
C CYS A 131 4.20 -19.10 13.74
N ILE A 132 5.27 -19.86 13.53
CA ILE A 132 6.04 -19.86 12.27
C ILE A 132 5.15 -20.28 11.10
N GLU A 133 4.34 -21.32 11.27
CA GLU A 133 3.42 -21.78 10.20
C GLU A 133 2.45 -20.68 9.77
N THR A 134 1.89 -19.92 10.72
CA THR A 134 1.04 -18.77 10.41
C THR A 134 1.80 -17.68 9.65
N ARG A 135 3.06 -17.39 10.03
CA ARG A 135 3.89 -16.43 9.29
C ARG A 135 4.11 -16.86 7.86
N GLU A 136 4.46 -18.13 7.64
CA GLU A 136 4.68 -18.68 6.29
C GLU A 136 3.39 -18.68 5.45
N LYS A 137 2.23 -18.96 6.06
CA LYS A 137 0.93 -18.82 5.38
C LYS A 137 0.66 -17.37 4.94
N ILE A 138 1.00 -16.38 5.77
CA ILE A 138 0.83 -14.97 5.43
C ILE A 138 1.86 -14.54 4.37
N LYS A 139 3.12 -14.97 4.45
CA LYS A 139 4.15 -14.64 3.44
C LYS A 139 3.75 -15.08 2.04
N LYS A 140 3.07 -16.23 1.91
CA LYS A 140 2.51 -16.70 0.62
C LYS A 140 1.45 -15.77 0.02
N LEU A 141 0.90 -14.84 0.81
CA LEU A 141 -0.04 -13.84 0.34
C LEU A 141 0.65 -12.58 -0.19
N PHE A 142 1.95 -12.43 0.04
CA PHE A 142 2.70 -11.26 -0.43
C PHE A 142 2.88 -11.32 -1.95
N GLY A 143 2.61 -10.20 -2.61
CA GLY A 143 2.75 -10.11 -4.06
C GLY A 143 2.51 -8.70 -4.56
N ASP A 144 2.80 -8.49 -5.84
CA ASP A 144 2.72 -7.18 -6.46
C ASP A 144 1.39 -6.99 -7.20
N LYS A 145 0.89 -5.74 -7.22
CA LYS A 145 -0.16 -5.32 -8.15
C LYS A 145 0.33 -4.12 -8.99
N PRO A 146 0.09 -4.08 -10.31
CA PRO A 146 0.62 -3.04 -11.19
C PRO A 146 -0.19 -1.72 -11.15
N TYR A 147 -1.13 -1.55 -10.21
CA TYR A 147 -2.10 -0.46 -10.25
C TYR A 147 -1.46 0.93 -10.11
N SER A 148 -0.40 1.06 -9.32
CA SER A 148 0.31 2.33 -9.16
C SER A 148 1.17 2.68 -10.36
N GLU A 149 1.76 1.69 -11.05
CA GLU A 149 2.44 1.89 -12.33
C GLU A 149 1.46 2.45 -13.37
N ASN A 150 0.22 1.95 -13.35
CA ASN A 150 -0.87 2.42 -14.21
C ASN A 150 -1.33 3.86 -13.89
N CYS A 151 -0.94 4.46 -12.77
CA CYS A 151 -1.27 5.86 -12.45
C CYS A 151 -0.37 6.86 -13.17
N LEU A 152 0.69 6.40 -13.85
CA LEU A 152 1.52 7.21 -14.71
C LEU A 152 0.97 7.17 -16.14
N ARG A 153 0.93 8.31 -16.83
CA ARG A 153 0.64 8.32 -18.26
C ARG A 153 1.81 7.67 -19.00
N SER A 154 1.54 6.60 -19.75
CA SER A 154 2.47 6.03 -20.72
C SER A 154 2.78 7.12 -21.76
N VAL A 155 4.06 7.33 -22.04
CA VAL A 155 4.52 8.25 -23.09
C VAL A 155 4.40 7.55 -24.44
#